data_AF-A0A151ZJ02-F1
#
_entry.id   AF-A0A151ZJ02-F1
#
_cell.length_a   1.000
_cell.length_b   1.000
_cell.length_c   1.000
_cell.angle_alpha   90.00
_cell.angle_beta   90.00
_cell.angle_gamma   90.00
#
_symmetry.space_group_name_H-M   'P 1'
#
loop_
_entity.id
_entity.type
_entity.pdbx_description
1 polymer ?
#
loop_
_entity_poly.entity_id
_entity_poly.type
_entity_poly.pdbx_seq_one_letter_code
_entity_poly.pdbx_strand_id
1 'polypeptide(L)'
;MQSKSILLALVLVNIVAITFTTPVCPIGIVQSKIGEWNDENGCYSVWEVTLTNMATQNIKDVTVIGESNLNLRNSGDLWALEQVYTNKFHLPSYVWEYGIEPGKTYKFGYINKGSNSAMFTFADITFKH
;
A
#
# COMPACT_ATOMS: atom_id res chain seq x y z
N MET A 1 55.68 32.65 40.08
CA MET A 1 55.36 31.28 39.61
C MET A 1 54.00 31.33 38.93
N GLN A 2 53.91 30.86 37.69
CA GLN A 2 52.80 31.03 36.73
C GLN A 2 51.44 30.45 37.18
N SER A 3 50.35 31.09 36.73
CA SER A 3 49.05 30.46 36.46
C SER A 3 48.24 31.37 35.52
N LYS A 4 48.53 31.38 34.21
CA LYS A 4 47.80 30.68 33.12
C LYS A 4 46.30 31.03 33.04
N SER A 5 46.00 31.96 32.15
CA SER A 5 44.66 32.31 31.64
C SER A 5 44.01 31.09 30.98
N ILE A 6 42.77 30.80 31.35
CA ILE A 6 41.95 29.73 30.75
C ILE A 6 41.20 30.33 29.56
N LEU A 7 41.60 29.94 28.35
CA LEU A 7 40.86 30.22 27.11
C LEU A 7 39.68 29.25 27.02
N LEU A 8 38.46 29.78 27.07
CA LEU A 8 37.22 29.04 26.81
C LEU A 8 37.09 28.82 25.30
N ALA A 9 37.34 27.61 24.81
CA ALA A 9 37.09 27.25 23.41
C ALA A 9 35.64 26.77 23.27
N LEU A 10 34.81 27.59 22.62
CA LEU A 10 33.42 27.24 22.27
C LEU A 10 33.45 26.31 21.05
N VAL A 11 33.18 25.02 21.25
CA VAL A 11 33.08 24.04 20.15
C VAL A 11 31.67 24.10 19.57
N LEU A 12 31.52 24.71 18.39
CA LEU A 12 30.31 24.66 17.57
C LEU A 12 30.22 23.27 16.92
N VAL A 13 29.37 22.40 17.48
CA VAL A 13 29.00 21.14 16.84
C VAL A 13 27.95 21.44 15.78
N ASN A 14 28.35 21.46 14.51
CA ASN A 14 27.41 21.47 13.39
C ASN A 14 26.72 20.09 13.33
N ILE A 15 25.53 20.00 13.93
CA ILE A 15 24.66 18.83 13.77
C ILE A 15 24.02 18.93 12.38
N VAL A 16 24.65 18.30 11.38
CA VAL A 16 24.02 18.06 10.08
C VAL A 16 22.95 17.00 10.30
N ALA A 17 21.69 17.41 10.29
CA ALA A 17 20.55 16.49 10.29
C ALA A 17 20.49 15.79 8.93
N ILE A 18 21.01 14.58 8.85
CA ILE A 18 20.84 13.72 7.67
C ILE A 18 19.41 13.19 7.73
N THR A 19 18.51 13.74 6.90
CA THR A 19 17.17 13.17 6.73
C THR A 19 17.29 11.89 5.91
N PHE A 20 17.19 10.75 6.57
CA PHE A 20 17.02 9.48 5.87
C PHE A 20 15.58 9.42 5.35
N THR A 21 15.39 9.68 4.06
CA THR A 21 14.12 9.38 3.40
C THR A 21 14.09 7.87 3.18
N THR A 22 13.37 7.12 4.01
CA THR A 22 13.04 5.73 3.67
C THR A 22 12.26 5.75 2.35
N PRO A 23 12.49 4.80 1.42
CA PRO A 23 11.65 4.69 0.25
C PRO A 23 10.22 4.41 0.72
N VAL A 24 9.39 5.45 0.72
CA VAL A 24 7.98 5.34 1.07
C VAL A 24 7.32 4.64 -0.11
N CYS A 25 6.67 3.50 0.14
CA CYS A 25 5.81 2.90 -0.87
C CYS A 25 4.80 3.97 -1.31
N PRO A 26 4.71 4.33 -2.60
CA PRO A 26 3.85 5.42 -3.04
C PRO A 26 2.35 5.05 -3.00
N ILE A 27 2.02 3.88 -2.45
CA ILE A 27 0.65 3.39 -2.24
C ILE A 27 0.42 3.23 -0.73
N GLY A 28 -0.59 3.92 -0.21
CA GLY A 28 -1.18 3.66 1.09
C GLY A 28 -2.28 2.61 0.96
N ILE A 29 -2.40 1.71 1.93
CA ILE A 29 -3.46 0.69 1.96
C ILE A 29 -4.20 0.73 3.30
N VAL A 30 -5.53 0.72 3.23
CA VAL A 30 -6.43 0.48 4.36
C VAL A 30 -7.42 -0.61 3.97
N GLN A 31 -7.66 -1.56 4.86
CA GLN A 31 -8.65 -2.63 4.65
C GLN A 31 -9.71 -2.57 5.74
N SER A 32 -10.98 -2.64 5.34
CA SER A 32 -12.13 -2.61 6.24
C SER A 32 -12.96 -3.87 6.03
N LYS A 33 -13.25 -4.61 7.11
CA LYS A 33 -14.22 -5.70 7.07
C LYS A 33 -15.61 -5.11 6.96
N ILE A 34 -16.36 -5.47 5.93
CA ILE A 34 -17.72 -4.96 5.68
C ILE A 34 -18.81 -6.03 5.86
N GLY A 35 -18.43 -7.29 6.01
CA GLY A 35 -19.36 -8.39 6.26
C GLY A 35 -18.64 -9.69 6.61
N GLU A 36 -19.39 -10.63 7.18
CA GLU A 36 -18.91 -11.96 7.55
C GLU A 36 -20.10 -12.92 7.64
N TRP A 37 -19.95 -14.14 7.15
CA TRP A 37 -20.97 -15.19 7.28
C TRP A 37 -20.32 -16.57 7.38
N ASN A 38 -21.12 -17.53 7.83
CA ASN A 38 -20.76 -18.94 7.84
C ASN A 38 -21.78 -19.71 7.00
N ASP A 39 -21.32 -20.68 6.24
CA ASP A 39 -22.14 -21.68 5.57
C ASP A 39 -21.55 -23.09 5.78
N GLU A 40 -22.13 -24.10 5.14
CA GLU A 40 -21.69 -25.50 5.24
C GLU A 40 -20.23 -25.71 4.81
N ASN A 41 -19.65 -24.81 4.01
CA ASN A 41 -18.30 -24.87 3.48
C ASN A 41 -17.27 -24.07 4.32
N GLY A 42 -17.74 -23.34 5.34
CA GLY A 42 -16.92 -22.66 6.33
C GLY A 42 -17.28 -21.19 6.55
N CYS A 43 -16.33 -20.46 7.14
CA CYS A 43 -16.42 -19.04 7.43
C CYS A 43 -15.87 -18.20 6.27
N TYR A 44 -16.51 -17.07 5.98
CA TYR A 44 -16.10 -16.11 4.96
C TYR A 44 -16.25 -14.68 5.45
N SER A 45 -15.32 -13.81 5.05
CA SER A 45 -15.36 -12.37 5.35
C SER A 45 -15.26 -11.53 4.08
N VAL A 46 -16.04 -10.45 4.03
CA VAL A 46 -16.03 -9.45 2.95
C VAL A 46 -15.16 -8.27 3.36
N TRP A 47 -14.27 -7.85 2.48
CA TRP A 47 -13.35 -6.75 2.72
C TRP A 47 -13.43 -5.72 1.60
N GLU A 48 -13.42 -4.44 1.99
CA GLU A 48 -13.15 -3.32 1.09
C GLU A 48 -11.73 -2.83 1.34
N VAL A 49 -10.96 -2.70 0.27
CA VAL A 49 -9.59 -2.17 0.27
C VAL A 49 -9.60 -0.78 -0.34
N THR A 50 -9.04 0.18 0.39
CA THR A 50 -8.79 1.54 -0.11
C THR A 50 -7.30 1.69 -0.37
N LEU A 51 -6.95 1.87 -1.65
CA LEU A 51 -5.62 2.26 -2.11
C LEU A 51 -5.56 3.77 -2.18
N THR A 52 -4.52 4.39 -1.61
CA THR A 52 -4.29 5.84 -1.67
C THR A 52 -3.01 6.09 -2.46
N ASN A 53 -3.07 6.93 -3.49
CA ASN A 53 -1.87 7.41 -4.14
C ASN A 53 -1.16 8.43 -3.23
N MET A 54 -0.03 8.04 -2.66
CA MET A 54 0.84 8.90 -1.84
C MET A 54 2.00 9.52 -2.64
N ALA A 55 2.07 9.25 -3.95
CA ALA A 55 3.03 9.87 -4.85
C ALA A 55 2.64 11.30 -5.21
N THR A 56 3.56 12.00 -5.88
CA THR A 56 3.32 13.32 -6.49
C THR A 56 2.80 13.25 -7.92
N GLN A 57 2.66 12.05 -8.50
CA GLN A 57 2.24 11.82 -9.89
C GLN A 57 1.03 10.90 -9.93
N ASN A 58 0.22 10.98 -10.99
CA ASN A 58 -0.92 10.08 -11.19
C ASN A 58 -0.43 8.64 -11.39
N ILE A 59 -0.97 7.70 -10.62
CA ILE A 59 -0.70 6.27 -10.79
C ILE A 59 -1.65 5.73 -11.84
N LYS A 60 -1.09 5.33 -12.98
CA LYS A 60 -1.83 4.74 -14.09
C LYS A 60 -2.20 3.29 -13.79
N ASP A 61 -1.26 2.54 -13.26
CA ASP A 61 -1.41 1.12 -12.97
C ASP A 61 -0.50 0.66 -11.82
N VAL A 62 -0.84 -0.45 -11.20
CA VAL A 62 -0.05 -1.11 -10.16
C VAL A 62 -0.33 -2.61 -10.19
N THR A 63 0.71 -3.43 -10.12
CA THR A 63 0.54 -4.87 -9.92
C THR A 63 0.22 -5.13 -8.45
N VAL A 64 -0.97 -5.68 -8.20
CA VAL A 64 -1.45 -6.14 -6.90
C VAL A 64 -1.23 -7.65 -6.81
N ILE A 65 -0.41 -8.07 -5.85
CA ILE A 65 -0.08 -9.48 -5.62
C ILE A 65 -0.75 -9.93 -4.33
N GLY A 66 -1.67 -10.88 -4.45
CA GLY A 66 -2.27 -11.56 -3.30
C GLY A 66 -1.29 -12.54 -2.68
N GLU A 67 -1.00 -12.37 -1.38
CA GLU A 67 -0.10 -13.25 -0.65
C GLU A 67 -0.78 -14.59 -0.27
N SER A 68 -0.05 -15.46 0.43
CA SER A 68 -0.49 -16.83 0.74
C SER A 68 -1.79 -16.93 1.54
N ASN A 69 -2.23 -15.86 2.20
CA ASN A 69 -3.50 -15.80 2.94
C ASN A 69 -4.67 -15.21 2.14
N LEU A 70 -4.48 -14.92 0.85
CA LEU A 70 -5.58 -14.69 -0.08
C LEU A 70 -6.17 -16.03 -0.50
N ASN A 71 -7.34 -16.35 0.04
CA ASN A 71 -8.05 -17.60 -0.18
C ASN A 71 -9.47 -17.29 -0.66
N LEU A 72 -9.58 -16.96 -1.95
CA LEU A 72 -10.86 -16.70 -2.61
C LEU A 72 -11.64 -18.02 -2.78
N ARG A 73 -12.95 -17.99 -2.54
CA ARG A 73 -13.80 -19.17 -2.78
C ARG A 73 -14.04 -19.40 -4.27
N ASN A 74 -14.11 -18.34 -5.07
CA ASN A 74 -14.17 -18.41 -6.54
C ASN A 74 -13.55 -17.16 -7.18
N SER A 75 -13.38 -17.13 -8.50
CA SER A 75 -12.74 -16.01 -9.22
C SER A 75 -13.54 -14.71 -9.19
N GLY A 76 -14.86 -14.76 -8.97
CA GLY A 76 -15.72 -13.57 -8.85
C GLY A 76 -15.75 -12.96 -7.44
N ASP A 77 -15.14 -13.63 -6.46
CA ASP A 77 -15.04 -13.14 -5.09
C ASP A 77 -13.98 -12.04 -4.94
N LEU A 78 -13.32 -11.59 -6.01
CA LEU A 78 -12.52 -10.38 -6.07
C LEU A 78 -13.08 -9.49 -7.19
N TRP A 79 -13.31 -8.20 -6.90
CA TRP A 79 -13.90 -7.27 -7.86
C TRP A 79 -13.12 -5.97 -7.93
N ALA A 80 -13.34 -5.23 -9.02
CA ALA A 80 -12.65 -3.97 -9.32
C ALA A 80 -11.12 -4.11 -9.40
N LEU A 81 -10.61 -5.28 -9.80
CA LEU A 81 -9.28 -5.46 -10.35
C LEU A 81 -9.38 -6.42 -11.53
N GLU A 82 -8.44 -6.35 -12.46
CA GLU A 82 -8.33 -7.28 -13.58
C GLU A 82 -7.27 -8.33 -13.26
N GLN A 83 -7.64 -9.61 -13.33
CA GLN A 83 -6.69 -10.71 -13.09
C GLN A 83 -5.79 -10.91 -14.31
N VAL A 84 -4.48 -10.86 -14.09
CA VAL A 84 -3.47 -11.08 -15.14
C VAL A 84 -2.83 -12.47 -15.01
N TYR A 85 -2.67 -12.95 -13.78
CA TYR A 85 -2.17 -14.30 -13.48
C TYR A 85 -2.76 -14.81 -12.15
N THR A 86 -2.47 -16.05 -11.76
CA THR A 86 -2.80 -16.54 -10.42
C THR A 86 -2.27 -15.59 -9.36
N ASN A 87 -3.17 -15.06 -8.52
CA ASN A 87 -2.89 -14.08 -7.45
C ASN A 87 -2.20 -12.78 -7.90
N LYS A 88 -2.22 -12.45 -9.20
CA LYS A 88 -1.70 -11.17 -9.70
C LYS A 88 -2.79 -10.43 -10.45
N PHE A 89 -2.99 -9.18 -10.06
CA PHE A 89 -4.06 -8.33 -10.53
C PHE A 89 -3.54 -6.95 -10.88
N HIS A 90 -4.25 -6.25 -11.75
CA HIS A 90 -3.96 -4.89 -12.18
C HIS A 90 -5.18 -4.00 -11.96
N LEU A 91 -4.97 -2.68 -12.00
CA LEU A 91 -6.09 -1.76 -12.04
C LEU A 91 -6.83 -1.96 -13.37
N PRO A 92 -8.17 -1.85 -13.39
CA PRO A 92 -8.92 -2.00 -14.63
C PRO A 92 -8.52 -0.97 -15.68
N SER A 93 -8.64 -1.34 -16.95
CA SER A 93 -8.25 -0.50 -18.09
C SER A 93 -8.89 0.89 -18.11
N TYR A 94 -10.11 1.05 -17.59
CA TYR A 94 -10.78 2.36 -17.47
C TYR A 94 -10.07 3.31 -16.48
N VAL A 95 -9.32 2.78 -15.52
CA VAL A 95 -8.52 3.59 -14.59
C VAL A 95 -7.28 4.13 -15.30
N TRP A 96 -6.74 3.42 -16.30
CA TRP A 96 -5.49 3.80 -16.97
C TRP A 96 -5.56 5.13 -17.73
N GLU A 97 -6.77 5.56 -18.12
CA GLU A 97 -6.98 6.81 -18.84
C GLU A 97 -6.74 8.04 -17.94
N TYR A 98 -7.24 8.02 -16.71
CA TYR A 98 -7.17 9.14 -15.76
C TYR A 98 -6.09 8.94 -14.69
N GLY A 99 -5.86 7.69 -14.30
CA GLY A 99 -5.04 7.29 -13.17
C GLY A 99 -5.68 7.65 -11.82
N ILE A 100 -5.03 7.20 -10.75
CA ILE A 100 -5.32 7.65 -9.39
C ILE A 100 -4.48 8.92 -9.17
N GLU A 101 -5.11 10.09 -9.07
CA GLU A 101 -4.41 11.35 -8.81
C GLU A 101 -3.74 11.37 -7.41
N PRO A 102 -2.70 12.20 -7.19
CA PRO A 102 -2.10 12.39 -5.87
C PRO A 102 -3.12 12.67 -4.77
N GLY A 103 -3.04 11.89 -3.67
CA GLY A 103 -3.96 11.98 -2.54
C GLY A 103 -5.36 11.41 -2.79
N LYS A 104 -5.67 10.94 -4.00
CA LYS A 104 -6.93 10.25 -4.31
C LYS A 104 -6.83 8.76 -4.04
N THR A 105 -8.00 8.13 -4.00
CA THR A 105 -8.13 6.73 -3.67
C THR A 105 -8.79 5.92 -4.78
N TYR A 106 -8.43 4.64 -4.82
CA TYR A 106 -9.10 3.61 -5.60
C TYR A 106 -9.57 2.51 -4.66
N LYS A 107 -10.75 1.95 -4.91
CA LYS A 107 -11.33 0.90 -4.08
C LYS A 107 -11.52 -0.38 -4.87
N PHE A 108 -11.12 -1.48 -4.26
CA PHE A 108 -11.47 -2.82 -4.70
C PHE A 108 -11.95 -3.62 -3.49
N GLY A 109 -12.48 -4.80 -3.72
CA GLY A 109 -12.84 -5.67 -2.61
C GLY A 109 -12.74 -7.14 -2.94
N TYR A 110 -12.84 -7.92 -1.88
CA TYR A 110 -12.74 -9.36 -1.97
C TYR A 110 -13.51 -10.07 -0.86
N ILE A 111 -13.85 -11.33 -1.09
CA ILE A 111 -14.31 -12.29 -0.11
C ILE A 111 -13.16 -13.26 0.18
N ASN A 112 -12.78 -13.39 1.44
CA ASN A 112 -11.75 -14.31 1.88
C ASN A 112 -12.35 -15.45 2.70
N LYS A 113 -11.77 -16.64 2.60
CA LYS A 113 -12.06 -17.72 3.54
C LYS A 113 -11.46 -17.40 4.91
N GLY A 114 -12.28 -17.54 5.95
CA GLY A 114 -11.96 -17.17 7.33
C GLY A 114 -12.32 -15.71 7.64
N SER A 115 -11.90 -15.25 8.82
CA SER A 115 -12.30 -13.97 9.41
C SER A 115 -11.25 -12.86 9.27
N ASN A 116 -10.09 -13.18 8.67
CA ASN A 116 -8.93 -12.29 8.56
C ASN A 116 -8.80 -11.70 7.15
N SER A 117 -8.23 -10.49 7.08
CA SER A 117 -7.87 -9.87 5.81
C SER A 117 -6.75 -10.64 5.11
N ALA A 118 -6.75 -10.58 3.79
CA ALA A 118 -5.62 -10.98 2.97
C ALA A 118 -4.50 -9.94 3.04
N MET A 119 -3.27 -10.39 2.85
CA MET A 119 -2.11 -9.53 2.65
C MET A 119 -1.92 -9.29 1.15
N PHE A 120 -1.54 -8.07 0.79
CA PHE A 120 -1.26 -7.68 -0.58
C PHE A 120 0.09 -6.99 -0.67
N THR A 121 0.88 -7.37 -1.66
CA THR A 121 2.09 -6.67 -2.09
C THR A 121 1.79 -5.85 -3.34
N PHE A 122 2.31 -4.63 -3.39
CA PHE A 122 2.17 -3.73 -4.53
C PHE A 122 3.51 -3.57 -5.22
N ALA A 123 3.54 -3.79 -6.53
CA ALA A 123 4.74 -3.75 -7.36
C ALA A 123 4.46 -3.10 -8.72
N ASP A 124 5.53 -2.86 -9.49
CA ASP A 124 5.45 -2.42 -10.90
C ASP A 124 4.55 -1.19 -11.13
N ILE A 125 4.66 -0.22 -10.21
CA ILE A 125 3.84 0.99 -10.22
C ILE A 125 4.18 1.82 -11.47
N THR A 126 3.17 2.03 -12.30
CA THR A 126 3.29 2.79 -13.54
C THR A 126 2.65 4.16 -13.36
N PHE A 127 3.41 5.21 -13.63
CA PHE A 127 2.92 6.60 -13.58
C PHE A 127 2.41 7.05 -14.95
N LYS A 128 1.45 7.98 -14.95
CA LYS A 128 1.01 8.65 -16.17
C LYS A 128 2.06 9.72 -16.55
N HIS A 129 2.57 9.63 -17.78
CA HIS A 129 3.47 10.62 -18.37
C HIS A 129 2.73 11.85 -18.90
#